data_AF-A0A7X4AUZ1-F1
#
_entry.id   AF-A0A7X4AUZ1-F1
#
_cell.length_a   1.000
_cell.length_b   1.000
_cell.length_c   1.000
_cell.angle_alpha   90.00
_cell.angle_beta   90.00
_cell.angle_gamma   90.00
#
_symmetry.space_group_name_H-M   'P 1'
#
loop_
_entity.id
_entity.type
_entity.pdbx_description
1 polymer ?
#
loop_
_entity_poly.entity_id
_entity_poly.type
_entity_poly.pdbx_seq_one_letter_code
_entity_poly.pdbx_strand_id
1 'polypeptide(L)'
;MPSSPIRSHSASERTPRKPLRPAERRGCIWTTSLAAWSPVRADRHDIDVAAPPTTLLLGRASVGKSALVRALVGRPARSVNFRGTTVPCSEYTTSSRIFVDTPGLHRASDADTVRRTLEALEDTDEVLLVASATQLDEDLDLLLPLVHGRRASIAVTRWDLVADHASAREGIVRMSLATGLPFVVLDARRPDAAALEELQAAVTTPGTVRHERTPERAGWRIEPRRGLLDHAVAGPAIAVALLVLPALLAVLGANQAAAWLDPLAVAITTPLAERIEGWPGPLGAVLAGDYGLLTMGPLLFVWAVPTVLVYSVLISAYKASGLADRIGTALHPLLRPVGLHGRDVTRVLMGFGCNVPAIVATRSCSACTRPTTVGAISFGSACSYQLGATLAVFAAADKSSLVVPYLALLVAATLVYTRLISQPAARSTLNTLLIEPRTFLTRPSFAAVGAEARGTVWAFFRTALP
;
A
#
# COMPACT_ATOMS: atom_id res chain seq x y z
N MET A 1 -57.36 39.01 -3.79
CA MET A 1 -56.30 40.05 -3.74
C MET A 1 -55.97 40.31 -2.27
N PRO A 2 -54.72 40.60 -1.84
CA PRO A 2 -53.45 40.57 -2.56
C PRO A 2 -52.26 39.88 -1.80
N SER A 3 -51.23 39.54 -2.57
CA SER A 3 -49.77 39.51 -2.30
C SER A 3 -49.18 39.32 -0.89
N SER A 4 -48.25 38.36 -0.77
CA SER A 4 -46.96 38.63 -0.09
C SER A 4 -45.83 37.79 -0.70
N PRO A 5 -44.57 38.30 -0.69
CA PRO A 5 -43.50 37.88 -1.60
C PRO A 5 -42.38 37.07 -0.92
N ILE A 6 -41.61 36.43 -1.78
CA ILE A 6 -40.33 35.73 -1.58
C ILE A 6 -39.37 36.56 -0.71
N ARG A 7 -38.88 35.98 0.39
CA ARG A 7 -37.67 36.45 1.10
C ARG A 7 -36.48 35.58 0.74
N SER A 8 -35.53 36.21 0.07
CA SER A 8 -34.14 35.77 -0.08
C SER A 8 -33.46 35.78 1.29
N HIS A 9 -32.78 34.68 1.64
CA HIS A 9 -31.80 34.69 2.73
C HIS A 9 -30.37 34.65 2.15
N SER A 10 -29.69 35.73 2.50
CA SER A 10 -28.34 36.16 2.23
C SER A 10 -27.24 35.11 2.43
N ALA A 11 -26.25 35.22 1.56
CA ALA A 11 -24.89 34.70 1.67
C ALA A 11 -24.35 34.78 3.11
N SER A 12 -23.91 33.63 3.66
CA SER A 12 -23.06 33.63 4.85
C SER A 12 -21.63 33.96 4.45
N GLU A 13 -21.12 35.02 5.06
CA GLU A 13 -19.74 35.49 4.96
C GLU A 13 -18.75 34.36 5.30
N ARG A 14 -17.96 33.95 4.30
CA ARG A 14 -16.76 33.14 4.53
C ARG A 14 -15.72 34.06 5.17
N THR A 15 -15.52 33.93 6.48
CA THR A 15 -14.38 34.49 7.20
C THR A 15 -13.07 34.21 6.44
N PRO A 16 -12.20 35.21 6.23
CA PRO A 16 -10.95 35.03 5.50
C PRO A 16 -10.02 34.11 6.30
N ARG A 17 -9.58 33.01 5.66
CA ARG A 17 -8.60 32.09 6.24
C ARG A 17 -7.30 32.86 6.50
N LYS A 18 -6.86 32.91 7.77
CA LYS A 18 -5.54 33.45 8.15
C LYS A 18 -4.44 32.85 7.27
N PRO A 19 -3.45 33.65 6.82
CA PRO A 19 -2.31 33.11 6.08
C PRO A 19 -1.50 32.16 6.98
N LEU A 20 -1.18 30.98 6.45
CA LEU A 20 -0.46 29.90 7.11
C LEU A 20 0.92 30.36 7.61
N ARG A 21 1.33 29.89 8.80
CA ARG A 21 2.66 30.19 9.34
C ARG A 21 3.75 29.46 8.52
N PRO A 22 4.97 30.00 8.36
CA PRO A 22 6.02 29.38 7.56
C PRO A 22 6.42 27.96 7.97
N ALA A 23 6.21 27.58 9.24
CA ALA A 23 6.46 26.22 9.73
C ALA A 23 5.44 25.18 9.21
N GLU A 24 4.22 25.60 8.84
CA GLU A 24 3.16 24.73 8.31
C GLU A 24 3.32 24.42 6.80
N ARG A 25 4.24 25.13 6.11
CA ARG A 25 4.58 24.92 4.70
C ARG A 25 5.67 23.86 4.48
N ARG A 26 6.29 23.34 5.54
CA ARG A 26 7.30 22.29 5.37
C ARG A 26 6.57 20.97 5.12
N GLY A 27 6.63 20.49 3.87
CA GLY A 27 6.23 19.13 3.51
C GLY A 27 6.95 18.09 4.40
N CYS A 28 6.51 16.84 4.35
CA CYS A 28 7.04 15.76 5.17
C CYS A 28 8.49 15.43 4.77
N ILE A 29 9.45 16.17 5.32
CA ILE A 29 10.88 15.97 5.09
C ILE A 29 11.44 15.33 6.35
N TRP A 30 11.76 14.04 6.26
CA TRP A 30 12.74 13.43 7.15
C TRP A 30 14.12 13.78 6.57
N THR A 31 14.76 14.82 7.11
CA THR A 31 16.18 15.06 6.83
C THR A 31 16.98 13.98 7.53
N THR A 32 17.19 12.84 6.87
CA THR A 32 18.39 12.04 7.17
C THR A 32 19.57 12.91 6.79
N SER A 33 20.33 13.36 7.78
CA SER A 33 21.65 13.96 7.59
C SER A 33 22.39 13.16 6.51
N LEU A 34 22.70 13.82 5.40
CA LEU A 34 23.52 13.31 4.31
C LEU A 34 24.92 13.04 4.87
N ALA A 35 25.12 11.85 5.45
CA ALA A 35 26.45 11.27 5.48
C ALA A 35 26.75 10.83 4.04
N ALA A 36 27.72 11.52 3.45
CA ALA A 36 28.18 11.37 2.09
C ALA A 36 28.33 9.89 1.69
N TRP A 37 27.41 9.42 0.84
CA TRP A 37 27.64 8.27 -0.01
C TRP A 37 27.63 8.78 -1.44
N SER A 38 28.82 8.81 -2.03
CA SER A 38 29.01 9.09 -3.45
C SER A 38 28.24 8.05 -4.25
N PRO A 39 27.38 8.44 -5.22
CA PRO A 39 26.88 7.46 -6.15
C PRO A 39 28.07 6.92 -6.95
N VAL A 40 28.21 5.60 -6.97
CA VAL A 40 29.06 4.90 -7.93
C VAL A 40 28.55 5.31 -9.32
N ARG A 41 29.35 6.07 -10.06
CA ARG A 41 29.13 6.27 -11.49
C ARG A 41 29.25 4.90 -12.15
N ALA A 42 28.12 4.37 -12.59
CA ALA A 42 28.13 3.27 -13.54
C ALA A 42 28.52 3.86 -14.88
N ASP A 43 29.81 3.77 -15.22
CA ASP A 43 30.27 3.98 -16.59
C ASP A 43 29.61 2.90 -17.46
N ARG A 44 28.60 3.30 -18.24
CA ARG A 44 28.11 2.52 -19.37
C ARG A 44 28.60 3.20 -20.64
N HIS A 45 29.71 2.70 -21.17
CA HIS A 45 29.93 2.70 -22.60
C HIS A 45 29.12 1.52 -23.17
N ASP A 46 28.02 1.81 -23.85
CA ASP A 46 27.39 0.89 -24.79
C ASP A 46 26.46 1.68 -25.72
N ILE A 47 26.76 1.60 -27.02
CA ILE A 47 25.98 1.87 -28.23
C ILE A 47 24.59 2.52 -28.01
N ASP A 48 24.38 3.72 -28.56
CA ASP A 48 23.11 4.46 -28.59
C ASP A 48 21.96 3.66 -29.25
N VAL A 49 21.36 2.75 -28.49
CA VAL A 49 19.98 2.32 -28.71
C VAL A 49 19.12 3.26 -27.88
N ALA A 50 18.36 4.13 -28.55
CA ALA A 50 17.44 5.05 -27.89
C ALA A 50 16.61 4.30 -26.84
N ALA A 51 16.74 4.70 -25.57
CA ALA A 51 16.00 4.06 -24.48
C ALA A 51 14.48 4.13 -24.79
N PRO A 52 13.72 3.06 -24.54
CA PRO A 52 12.29 3.08 -24.79
C PRO A 52 11.61 4.18 -23.95
N PRO A 53 10.58 4.86 -24.49
CA PRO A 53 9.89 5.93 -23.77
C PRO A 53 9.33 5.41 -22.43
N THR A 54 9.35 6.28 -21.41
CA THR A 54 8.82 5.94 -20.08
C THR A 54 7.45 6.56 -19.88
N THR A 55 6.49 5.77 -19.40
CA THR A 55 5.17 6.24 -18.99
C THR A 55 5.03 6.15 -17.48
N LEU A 56 4.89 7.30 -16.83
CA LEU A 56 4.64 7.40 -15.40
C LEU A 56 3.15 7.30 -15.12
N LEU A 57 2.73 6.35 -14.28
CA LEU A 57 1.35 6.28 -13.83
C LEU A 57 1.14 7.15 -12.60
N LEU A 58 0.14 8.04 -12.68
CA LEU A 58 -0.22 8.92 -11.58
C LEU A 58 -1.71 8.80 -11.27
N GLY A 59 -2.07 8.74 -10.00
CA GLY A 59 -3.47 8.63 -9.60
C GLY A 59 -3.62 8.48 -8.10
N ARG A 60 -4.83 8.69 -7.58
CA ARG A 60 -5.14 8.45 -6.16
C ARG A 60 -4.89 7.00 -5.76
N ALA A 61 -4.77 6.78 -4.47
CA ALA A 61 -4.69 5.43 -3.93
C ALA A 61 -5.93 4.59 -4.29
N SER A 62 -5.72 3.29 -4.48
CA SER A 62 -6.78 2.30 -4.71
C SER A 62 -7.68 2.51 -5.95
N VAL A 63 -7.29 3.36 -6.90
CA VAL A 63 -7.99 3.50 -8.20
C VAL A 63 -7.71 2.35 -9.18
N GLY A 64 -6.71 1.51 -8.93
CA GLY A 64 -6.40 0.34 -9.78
C GLY A 64 -5.19 0.47 -10.71
N LYS A 65 -4.29 1.43 -10.49
CA LYS A 65 -3.04 1.62 -11.28
C LYS A 65 -2.25 0.33 -11.51
N SER A 66 -1.88 -0.37 -10.44
CA SER A 66 -1.08 -1.59 -10.54
C SER A 66 -1.82 -2.73 -11.24
N ALA A 67 -3.15 -2.79 -11.12
CA ALA A 67 -3.98 -3.78 -11.83
C ALA A 67 -4.00 -3.48 -13.34
N LEU A 68 -4.16 -2.20 -13.69
CA LEU A 68 -4.15 -1.71 -15.06
C LEU A 68 -2.85 -2.05 -15.79
N VAL A 69 -1.68 -1.68 -15.23
CA VAL A 69 -0.39 -1.95 -15.89
C VAL A 69 -0.12 -3.44 -15.97
N ARG A 70 -0.49 -4.20 -14.92
CA ARG A 70 -0.30 -5.63 -14.93
C ARG A 70 -1.11 -6.31 -16.03
N ALA A 71 -2.35 -5.87 -16.25
CA ALA A 71 -3.17 -6.37 -17.33
C ALA A 71 -2.62 -5.96 -18.70
N LEU A 72 -2.08 -4.74 -18.82
CA LEU A 72 -1.47 -4.22 -20.04
C LEU A 72 -0.16 -4.93 -20.44
N VAL A 73 0.70 -5.22 -19.46
CA VAL A 73 2.06 -5.74 -19.69
C VAL A 73 2.12 -7.26 -19.58
N GLY A 74 1.26 -7.89 -18.75
CA GLY A 74 1.23 -9.34 -18.55
C GLY A 74 2.42 -9.92 -17.77
N ARG A 75 3.40 -9.10 -17.36
CA ARG A 75 4.61 -9.52 -16.62
C ARG A 75 4.62 -8.96 -15.19
N PRO A 76 5.31 -9.64 -14.24
CA PRO A 76 5.45 -9.12 -12.88
C PRO A 76 6.35 -7.86 -12.85
N ALA A 77 6.03 -6.95 -11.93
CA ALA A 77 6.80 -5.74 -11.71
C ALA A 77 8.18 -6.02 -11.10
N ARG A 78 9.13 -5.12 -11.36
CA ARG A 78 10.39 -5.00 -10.61
C ARG A 78 10.29 -3.82 -9.65
N SER A 79 10.76 -3.99 -8.42
CA SER A 79 10.83 -2.88 -7.46
C SER A 79 12.13 -2.11 -7.66
N VAL A 80 12.02 -0.82 -7.97
CA VAL A 80 13.14 0.08 -8.21
C VAL A 80 12.87 1.43 -7.54
N ASN A 81 13.92 2.22 -7.32
CA ASN A 81 13.76 3.62 -6.95
C ASN A 81 13.65 4.46 -8.21
N PHE A 82 12.72 5.41 -8.25
CA PHE A 82 12.52 6.22 -9.44
C PHE A 82 13.69 7.18 -9.66
N ARG A 83 14.41 7.06 -10.79
CA ARG A 83 15.48 7.94 -11.30
C ARG A 83 16.16 8.83 -10.24
N GLY A 84 16.98 8.24 -9.37
CA GLY A 84 17.78 8.98 -8.37
C GLY A 84 17.00 9.56 -7.18
N THR A 85 15.68 9.39 -7.13
CA THR A 85 14.83 9.76 -6.00
C THR A 85 14.74 8.63 -4.97
N THR A 86 14.33 8.95 -3.75
CA THR A 86 14.04 7.96 -2.70
C THR A 86 12.62 7.37 -2.81
N VAL A 87 11.90 7.64 -3.90
CA VAL A 87 10.52 7.19 -4.08
C VAL A 87 10.53 5.77 -4.63
N PRO A 88 10.04 4.77 -3.87
CA PRO A 88 9.95 3.40 -4.36
C PRO A 88 8.84 3.30 -5.41
N CYS A 89 9.17 2.77 -6.58
CA CYS A 89 8.24 2.53 -7.68
C CYS A 89 8.28 1.07 -8.14
N SER A 90 7.22 0.68 -8.83
CA SER A 90 7.13 -0.62 -9.50
C SER A 90 7.29 -0.39 -11.00
N GLU A 91 8.34 -0.96 -11.59
CA GLU A 91 8.65 -0.84 -13.01
C GLU A 91 8.21 -2.08 -13.78
N TYR A 92 7.58 -1.86 -14.93
CA TYR A 92 7.14 -2.90 -15.87
C TYR A 92 7.72 -2.59 -17.25
N THR A 93 8.52 -3.51 -17.78
CA THR A 93 9.22 -3.31 -19.05
C THR A 93 8.58 -4.15 -20.16
N THR A 94 8.21 -3.50 -21.27
CA THR A 94 7.89 -4.15 -22.55
C THR A 94 9.02 -3.92 -23.55
N SER A 95 8.96 -4.56 -24.72
CA SER A 95 9.93 -4.33 -25.81
C SER A 95 9.89 -2.90 -26.35
N SER A 96 8.80 -2.17 -26.15
CA SER A 96 8.56 -0.85 -26.74
C SER A 96 8.50 0.29 -25.72
N ARG A 97 8.32 0.01 -24.42
CA ARG A 97 8.01 1.03 -23.41
C ARG A 97 8.33 0.57 -21.98
N ILE A 98 8.62 1.52 -21.10
CA ILE A 98 8.74 1.29 -19.66
C ILE A 98 7.54 1.94 -18.96
N PHE A 99 6.81 1.18 -18.16
CA PHE A 99 5.75 1.73 -17.30
C PHE A 99 6.23 1.79 -15.86
N VAL A 100 6.10 2.96 -15.25
CA VAL A 100 6.46 3.19 -13.85
C VAL A 100 5.19 3.44 -13.05
N ASP A 101 4.80 2.48 -12.21
CA ASP A 101 3.70 2.62 -11.27
C ASP A 101 4.19 3.31 -9.98
N THR A 102 3.69 4.53 -9.77
CA THR A 102 4.00 5.33 -8.59
C THR A 102 3.08 5.00 -7.42
N PRO A 103 3.56 5.18 -6.17
CA PRO A 103 2.69 5.13 -5.01
C PRO A 103 1.49 6.07 -5.18
N GLY A 104 0.28 5.58 -4.90
CA GLY A 104 -0.92 6.41 -5.06
C GLY A 104 -0.93 7.62 -4.15
N LEU A 105 -1.53 8.72 -4.61
CA LEU A 105 -1.77 9.90 -3.78
C LEU A 105 -2.76 9.54 -2.68
N HIS A 106 -2.28 9.52 -1.43
CA HIS A 106 -3.11 9.28 -0.25
C HIS A 106 -3.49 10.57 0.45
N ARG A 107 -2.70 11.64 0.26
CA ARG A 107 -2.82 12.92 0.98
C ARG A 107 -2.43 14.11 0.12
N ALA A 108 -2.89 15.30 0.50
CA ALA A 108 -2.42 16.54 -0.10
C ALA A 108 -0.91 16.73 0.08
N SER A 109 -0.34 16.26 1.20
CA SER A 109 1.12 16.29 1.42
C SER A 109 1.91 15.37 0.49
N ASP A 110 1.27 14.39 -0.15
CA ASP A 110 1.94 13.50 -1.10
C ASP A 110 2.17 14.20 -2.45
N ALA A 111 1.48 15.33 -2.70
CA ALA A 111 1.65 16.12 -3.91
C ALA A 111 3.10 16.61 -4.10
N ASP A 112 3.81 16.94 -3.02
CA ASP A 112 5.22 17.36 -3.10
C ASP A 112 6.14 16.19 -3.50
N THR A 113 5.85 14.98 -3.00
CA THR A 113 6.59 13.77 -3.39
C THR A 113 6.38 13.50 -4.87
N VAL A 114 5.13 13.61 -5.35
CA VAL A 114 4.79 13.45 -6.76
C VAL A 114 5.43 14.53 -7.63
N ARG A 115 5.42 15.79 -7.20
CA ARG A 115 6.08 16.89 -7.93
C ARG A 115 7.56 16.61 -8.13
N ARG A 116 8.27 16.14 -7.11
CA ARG A 116 9.69 15.74 -7.24
C ARG A 116 9.87 14.56 -8.21
N THR A 117 8.96 13.60 -8.21
CA THR A 117 8.96 12.51 -9.20
C THR A 117 8.74 13.06 -10.62
N LEU A 118 7.86 14.04 -10.79
CA LEU A 118 7.61 14.69 -12.07
C LEU A 118 8.78 15.58 -12.53
N GLU A 119 9.48 16.25 -11.61
CA GLU A 119 10.69 17.04 -11.90
C GLU A 119 11.84 16.17 -12.43
N ALA A 120 11.89 14.90 -12.02
CA ALA A 120 12.87 13.92 -12.51
C ALA A 120 12.48 13.26 -13.84
N LEU A 121 11.34 13.61 -14.44
CA LEU A 121 10.95 13.15 -15.79
C LEU A 121 11.63 14.00 -16.87
N GLU A 122 12.14 13.31 -17.88
CA GLU A 122 12.67 13.87 -19.12
C GLU A 122 11.52 14.36 -20.03
N ASP A 123 11.85 15.19 -21.02
CA ASP A 123 10.86 15.76 -21.95
C ASP A 123 10.19 14.71 -22.86
N THR A 124 10.83 13.55 -23.02
CA THR A 124 10.30 12.39 -23.77
C THR A 124 9.35 11.52 -22.95
N ASP A 125 9.28 11.72 -21.63
CA ASP A 125 8.44 10.91 -20.76
C ASP A 125 6.98 11.37 -20.79
N GLU A 126 6.07 10.41 -20.63
CA GLU A 126 4.63 10.61 -20.74
C GLU A 126 3.93 10.25 -19.43
N VAL A 127 2.80 10.88 -19.12
CA VAL A 127 2.05 10.60 -17.89
C VAL A 127 0.71 9.94 -18.19
N LEU A 128 0.46 8.77 -17.60
CA LEU A 128 -0.85 8.14 -17.61
C LEU A 128 -1.58 8.46 -16.31
N LEU A 129 -2.54 9.38 -16.39
CA LEU A 129 -3.43 9.71 -15.28
C LEU A 129 -4.47 8.61 -15.11
N VAL A 130 -4.52 7.99 -13.94
CA VAL A 130 -5.50 6.97 -13.60
C VAL A 130 -6.50 7.55 -12.62
N ALA A 131 -7.72 7.77 -13.09
CA ALA A 131 -8.83 8.30 -12.33
C ALA A 131 -9.94 7.24 -12.22
N SER A 132 -10.84 7.39 -11.25
CA SER A 132 -12.01 6.51 -11.16
C SER A 132 -13.27 7.14 -11.72
N ALA A 133 -14.04 6.33 -12.45
CA ALA A 133 -15.40 6.67 -12.88
C ALA A 133 -16.33 7.07 -11.72
N THR A 134 -16.12 6.56 -10.50
CA THR A 134 -17.00 6.83 -9.35
C THR A 134 -16.92 8.26 -8.80
N GLN A 135 -15.80 8.96 -9.04
CA GLN A 135 -15.51 10.31 -8.52
C GLN A 135 -14.59 11.08 -9.47
N LEU A 136 -14.86 10.96 -10.78
CA LEU A 136 -13.95 11.40 -11.84
C LEU A 136 -13.55 12.87 -11.72
N ASP A 137 -14.52 13.74 -11.44
CA ASP A 137 -14.28 15.18 -11.31
C ASP A 137 -13.30 15.52 -10.17
N GLU A 138 -13.43 14.85 -9.01
CA GLU A 138 -12.54 15.06 -7.85
C GLU A 138 -11.12 14.57 -8.13
N ASP A 139 -11.01 13.43 -8.83
CA ASP A 139 -9.71 12.85 -9.19
C ASP A 139 -8.97 13.75 -10.19
N LEU A 140 -9.67 14.29 -11.19
CA LEU A 140 -9.07 15.19 -12.18
C LEU A 140 -8.73 16.57 -11.62
N ASP A 141 -9.58 17.14 -10.76
CA ASP A 141 -9.31 18.40 -10.05
C ASP A 141 -8.02 18.31 -9.19
N LEU A 142 -7.67 17.11 -8.72
CA LEU A 142 -6.43 16.84 -7.98
C LEU A 142 -5.22 16.62 -8.91
N LEU A 143 -5.40 15.86 -9.99
CA LEU A 143 -4.31 15.35 -10.81
C LEU A 143 -3.84 16.31 -11.90
N LEU A 144 -4.76 17.01 -12.57
CA LEU A 144 -4.43 17.90 -13.70
C LEU A 144 -3.45 19.04 -13.33
N PRO A 145 -3.58 19.71 -12.16
CA PRO A 145 -2.62 20.74 -11.76
C PRO A 145 -1.20 20.22 -11.56
N LEU A 146 -1.03 18.92 -11.26
CA LEU A 146 0.29 18.33 -11.02
C LEU A 146 1.06 18.12 -12.32
N VAL A 147 0.36 17.91 -13.43
CA VAL A 147 0.94 17.54 -14.73
C VAL A 147 0.75 18.63 -15.79
N HIS A 148 0.48 19.86 -15.37
CA HIS A 148 0.32 21.00 -16.27
C HIS A 148 1.54 21.18 -17.18
N GLY A 149 1.33 21.36 -18.48
CA GLY A 149 2.39 21.48 -19.49
C GLY A 149 3.04 20.16 -19.91
N ARG A 150 2.67 19.02 -19.30
CA ARG A 150 3.19 17.69 -19.68
C ARG A 150 2.29 17.01 -20.71
N ARG A 151 2.83 15.97 -21.35
CA ARG A 151 2.07 15.07 -22.21
C ARG A 151 1.39 13.99 -21.36
N ALA A 152 0.06 13.90 -21.44
CA ALA A 152 -0.69 12.94 -20.65
C ALA A 152 -1.86 12.29 -21.39
N SER A 153 -2.23 11.10 -20.92
CA SER A 153 -3.47 10.39 -21.26
C SER A 153 -4.23 10.04 -19.99
N ILE A 154 -5.54 9.82 -20.08
CA ILE A 154 -6.40 9.55 -18.92
C ILE A 154 -7.05 8.18 -19.05
N ALA A 155 -6.77 7.30 -18.11
CA ALA A 155 -7.48 6.03 -17.92
C ALA A 155 -8.53 6.18 -16.83
N VAL A 156 -9.79 6.01 -17.20
CA VAL A 156 -10.95 6.01 -16.30
C VAL A 156 -11.27 4.57 -15.93
N THR A 157 -10.98 4.24 -14.68
CA THR A 157 -11.12 2.90 -14.09
C THR A 157 -12.44 2.73 -13.34
N ARG A 158 -12.80 1.49 -12.99
CA ARG A 158 -14.06 1.13 -12.31
C ARG A 158 -15.30 1.49 -13.14
N TRP A 159 -15.20 1.34 -14.47
CA TRP A 159 -16.31 1.63 -15.38
C TRP A 159 -17.51 0.70 -15.16
N ASP A 160 -17.29 -0.49 -14.61
CA ASP A 160 -18.29 -1.48 -14.21
C ASP A 160 -19.30 -0.99 -13.15
N LEU A 161 -18.94 0.05 -12.39
CA LEU A 161 -19.81 0.64 -11.37
C LEU A 161 -20.78 1.69 -11.93
N VAL A 162 -20.58 2.14 -13.18
CA VAL A 162 -21.42 3.14 -13.84
C VAL A 162 -22.67 2.47 -14.37
N ALA A 163 -23.85 2.91 -13.94
CA ALA A 163 -25.12 2.30 -14.36
C ALA A 163 -25.52 2.70 -15.79
N ASP A 164 -25.48 4.00 -16.12
CA ASP A 164 -25.80 4.50 -17.45
C ASP A 164 -24.52 4.71 -18.27
N HIS A 165 -24.10 3.65 -18.96
CA HIS A 165 -22.90 3.70 -19.79
C HIS A 165 -23.03 4.62 -21.00
N ALA A 166 -24.24 4.84 -21.53
CA ALA A 166 -24.44 5.64 -22.73
C ALA A 166 -24.20 7.12 -22.42
N SER A 167 -24.95 7.66 -21.45
CA SER A 167 -24.78 9.06 -21.03
C SER A 167 -23.38 9.33 -20.46
N ALA A 168 -22.83 8.39 -19.69
CA ALA A 168 -21.49 8.54 -19.15
C ALA A 168 -20.42 8.55 -20.24
N ARG A 169 -20.52 7.70 -21.28
CA ARG A 169 -19.59 7.73 -22.43
C ARG A 169 -19.66 9.05 -23.19
N GLU A 170 -20.86 9.58 -23.43
CA GLU A 170 -21.01 10.92 -24.03
C GLU A 170 -20.33 12.00 -23.18
N GLY A 171 -20.49 11.92 -21.85
CA GLY A 171 -19.78 12.78 -20.90
C GLY A 171 -18.25 12.72 -21.08
N ILE A 172 -17.69 11.51 -21.15
CA ILE A 172 -16.25 11.31 -21.37
C ILE A 172 -15.80 11.88 -22.72
N VAL A 173 -16.57 11.68 -23.79
CA VAL A 173 -16.24 12.23 -25.11
C VAL A 173 -16.23 13.77 -25.08
N ARG A 174 -17.21 14.40 -24.43
CA ARG A 174 -17.23 15.86 -24.25
C ARG A 174 -16.02 16.35 -23.46
N MET A 175 -15.64 15.66 -22.38
CA MET A 175 -14.45 16.00 -21.59
C MET A 175 -13.16 15.83 -22.39
N SER A 176 -13.03 14.76 -23.17
CA SER A 176 -11.89 14.50 -24.07
C SER A 176 -11.73 15.63 -25.08
N LEU A 177 -12.81 16.01 -25.76
CA LEU A 177 -12.81 17.13 -26.72
C LEU A 177 -12.49 18.48 -26.05
N ALA A 178 -13.07 18.74 -24.88
CA ALA A 178 -12.87 20.01 -24.16
C ALA A 178 -11.45 20.16 -23.59
N THR A 179 -10.80 19.06 -23.23
CA THR A 179 -9.44 19.07 -22.66
C THR A 179 -8.34 18.84 -23.70
N GLY A 180 -8.68 18.24 -24.85
CA GLY A 180 -7.71 17.78 -25.86
C GLY A 180 -6.85 16.60 -25.40
N LEU A 181 -7.29 15.86 -24.37
CA LEU A 181 -6.59 14.71 -23.82
C LEU A 181 -7.32 13.42 -24.21
N PRO A 182 -6.61 12.33 -24.54
CA PRO A 182 -7.26 11.04 -24.80
C PRO A 182 -7.77 10.42 -23.49
N PHE A 183 -9.06 10.10 -23.45
CA PHE A 183 -9.71 9.38 -22.35
C PHE A 183 -10.01 7.96 -22.78
N VAL A 184 -9.63 6.98 -21.96
CA VAL A 184 -9.94 5.56 -22.17
C VAL A 184 -10.70 5.04 -20.96
N VAL A 185 -11.85 4.41 -21.19
CA VAL A 185 -12.71 3.86 -20.13
C VAL A 185 -12.54 2.34 -20.06
N LEU A 186 -12.31 1.80 -18.85
CA LEU A 186 -12.11 0.36 -18.69
C LEU A 186 -12.29 -0.12 -17.23
N ASP A 187 -12.43 -1.43 -17.05
CA ASP A 187 -12.20 -2.09 -15.75
C ASP A 187 -10.76 -2.57 -15.66
N ALA A 188 -9.96 -1.99 -14.77
CA ALA A 188 -8.55 -2.35 -14.57
C ALA A 188 -8.34 -3.81 -14.12
N ARG A 189 -9.37 -4.48 -13.56
CA ARG A 189 -9.27 -5.87 -13.09
C ARG A 189 -9.57 -6.89 -14.18
N ARG A 190 -10.43 -6.53 -15.13
CA ARG A 190 -10.83 -7.36 -16.26
C ARG A 190 -10.98 -6.47 -17.50
N PRO A 191 -9.87 -5.91 -18.02
CA PRO A 191 -9.97 -5.06 -19.19
C PRO A 191 -10.23 -5.91 -20.43
N ASP A 192 -11.15 -5.45 -21.26
CA ASP A 192 -11.43 -6.05 -22.56
C ASP A 192 -10.25 -5.81 -23.51
N ALA A 193 -10.03 -6.71 -24.47
CA ALA A 193 -8.92 -6.60 -25.43
C ALA A 193 -8.95 -5.26 -26.20
N ALA A 194 -10.14 -4.83 -26.64
CA ALA A 194 -10.33 -3.54 -27.30
C ALA A 194 -9.94 -2.35 -26.41
N ALA A 195 -10.25 -2.40 -25.12
CA ALA A 195 -9.91 -1.33 -24.18
C ALA A 195 -8.40 -1.29 -23.89
N LEU A 196 -7.72 -2.44 -23.91
CA LEU A 196 -6.26 -2.49 -23.81
C LEU A 196 -5.60 -1.90 -25.07
N GLU A 197 -6.11 -2.21 -26.26
CA GLU A 197 -5.63 -1.62 -27.52
C GLU A 197 -5.83 -0.10 -27.53
N GLU A 198 -7.01 0.37 -27.11
CA GLU A 198 -7.31 1.80 -26.99
C GLU A 198 -6.37 2.49 -25.98
N LEU A 199 -6.08 1.83 -24.84
CA LEU A 199 -5.13 2.33 -23.86
C LEU A 199 -3.70 2.39 -24.41
N GLN A 200 -3.27 1.38 -25.17
CA GLN A 200 -1.96 1.39 -25.82
C GLN A 200 -1.85 2.56 -26.81
N ALA A 201 -2.89 2.79 -27.62
CA ALA A 201 -2.95 3.91 -28.54
C ALA A 201 -2.94 5.27 -27.81
N ALA A 202 -3.70 5.41 -26.73
CA ALA A 202 -3.73 6.63 -25.92
C ALA A 202 -2.38 6.93 -25.24
N VAL A 203 -1.64 5.90 -24.83
CA VAL A 203 -0.30 6.06 -24.26
C VAL A 203 0.75 6.38 -25.33
N THR A 204 0.61 5.92 -26.57
CA THR A 204 1.53 6.30 -27.66
C THR A 204 1.25 7.67 -28.25
N THR A 205 0.01 8.18 -28.10
CA THR A 205 -0.39 9.49 -28.62
C THR A 205 -1.00 10.38 -27.52
N PRO A 206 -0.25 10.71 -26.45
CA PRO A 206 -0.77 11.54 -25.38
C PRO A 206 -0.96 13.00 -25.83
N GLY A 207 -2.00 13.62 -25.28
CA GLY A 207 -2.30 15.04 -25.46
C GLY A 207 -1.47 15.92 -24.53
N THR A 208 -1.42 17.23 -24.79
CA THR A 208 -0.74 18.18 -23.90
C THR A 208 -1.71 18.73 -22.87
N VAL A 209 -1.37 18.65 -21.58
CA VAL A 209 -2.22 19.16 -20.49
C VAL A 209 -2.14 20.68 -20.45
N ARG A 210 -3.19 21.34 -20.98
CA ARG A 210 -3.32 22.81 -21.00
C ARG A 210 -4.19 23.36 -19.88
N HIS A 211 -5.04 22.53 -19.30
CA HIS A 211 -6.00 22.95 -18.28
C HIS A 211 -5.64 22.34 -16.92
N GLU A 212 -5.65 23.17 -15.88
CA GLU A 212 -5.49 22.69 -14.49
C GLU A 212 -6.78 22.07 -13.93
N ARG A 213 -7.92 22.29 -14.60
CA ARG A 213 -9.22 21.68 -14.28
C ARG A 213 -9.95 21.36 -15.56
N THR A 214 -10.81 20.35 -15.55
CA THR A 214 -11.61 20.05 -16.73
C THR A 214 -12.64 21.17 -16.98
N PRO A 215 -12.75 21.70 -18.22
CA PRO A 215 -13.78 22.67 -18.55
C PRO A 215 -15.19 22.08 -18.43
N GLU A 216 -15.33 20.83 -18.89
CA GLU A 216 -16.53 20.02 -18.76
C GLU A 216 -16.39 19.06 -17.57
N ARG A 217 -17.50 18.80 -16.88
CA ARG A 217 -17.55 17.86 -15.76
C ARG A 217 -18.34 16.61 -16.15
N ALA A 218 -17.95 15.49 -15.56
CA ALA A 218 -18.72 14.26 -15.63
C ALA A 218 -20.11 14.47 -15.02
N GLY A 219 -20.17 15.13 -13.85
CA GLY A 219 -21.43 15.49 -13.21
C GLY A 219 -22.13 14.36 -12.46
N TRP A 220 -21.47 13.20 -12.33
CA TRP A 220 -21.94 12.10 -11.50
C TRP A 220 -20.94 11.76 -10.38
N ARG A 221 -21.48 11.25 -9.27
CA ARG A 221 -20.69 10.67 -8.17
C ARG A 221 -21.38 9.41 -7.67
N ILE A 222 -20.62 8.33 -7.57
CA ILE A 222 -21.14 7.01 -7.17
C ILE A 222 -20.55 6.70 -5.80
N GLU A 223 -21.39 6.70 -4.77
CA GLU A 223 -20.98 6.33 -3.42
C GLU A 223 -21.23 4.83 -3.14
N PRO A 224 -20.30 4.12 -2.48
CA PRO A 224 -20.53 2.75 -2.09
C PRO A 224 -21.51 2.62 -0.92
N ARG A 225 -22.17 1.46 -0.86
CA ARG A 225 -23.16 1.13 0.18
C ARG A 225 -22.54 1.17 1.59
N ARG A 226 -23.32 1.73 2.52
CA ARG A 226 -23.02 1.71 3.96
C ARG A 226 -23.05 0.28 4.49
N GLY A 227 -22.09 -0.07 5.33
CA GLY A 227 -22.02 -1.36 6.00
C GLY A 227 -21.74 -1.21 7.51
N LEU A 228 -21.49 -2.34 8.16
CA LEU A 228 -21.25 -2.43 9.61
C LEU A 228 -20.04 -1.60 10.08
N LEU A 229 -19.02 -1.45 9.22
CA LEU A 229 -17.81 -0.67 9.50
C LEU A 229 -18.03 0.85 9.52
N ASP A 230 -19.13 1.34 8.96
CA ASP A 230 -19.44 2.78 8.89
C ASP A 230 -20.11 3.31 10.18
N HIS A 231 -20.40 2.43 11.14
CA HIS A 231 -21.02 2.81 12.40
C HIS A 231 -20.02 3.56 13.30
N ALA A 232 -20.41 4.71 13.86
CA ALA A 232 -19.47 5.58 14.59
C ALA A 232 -18.77 4.91 15.79
N VAL A 233 -19.52 4.13 16.59
CA VAL A 233 -19.01 3.45 17.79
C VAL A 233 -18.65 1.97 17.54
N ALA A 234 -19.53 1.20 16.89
CA ALA A 234 -19.29 -0.21 16.61
C ALA A 234 -18.29 -0.45 15.48
N GLY A 235 -18.15 0.49 14.53
CA GLY A 235 -17.28 0.37 13.37
C GLY A 235 -15.81 0.15 13.74
N PRO A 236 -15.20 0.98 14.61
CA PRO A 236 -13.84 0.75 15.06
C PRO A 236 -13.64 -0.59 15.78
N ALA A 237 -14.57 -1.02 16.63
CA ALA A 237 -14.48 -2.31 17.32
C ALA A 237 -14.53 -3.49 16.34
N ILE A 238 -15.46 -3.45 15.37
CA ILE A 238 -15.55 -4.44 14.29
C ILE A 238 -14.29 -4.41 13.42
N ALA A 239 -13.74 -3.22 13.15
CA ALA A 239 -12.51 -3.05 12.39
C ALA A 239 -11.31 -3.68 13.12
N VAL A 240 -11.18 -3.51 14.45
CA VAL A 240 -10.15 -4.21 15.24
C VAL A 240 -10.36 -5.72 15.21
N ALA A 241 -11.59 -6.21 15.39
CA ALA A 241 -11.88 -7.64 15.36
C ALA A 241 -11.54 -8.27 14.00
N LEU A 242 -11.98 -7.65 12.90
CA LEU A 242 -11.64 -8.08 11.55
C LEU A 242 -10.14 -7.95 11.26
N LEU A 243 -9.47 -6.94 11.82
CA LEU A 243 -8.03 -6.76 11.68
C LEU A 243 -7.28 -7.92 12.35
N VAL A 244 -7.64 -8.30 13.58
CA VAL A 244 -6.98 -9.38 14.35
C VAL A 244 -7.26 -10.78 13.80
N LEU A 245 -8.42 -10.97 13.16
CA LEU A 245 -8.89 -12.28 12.69
C LEU A 245 -7.88 -13.03 11.79
N PRO A 246 -7.28 -12.42 10.74
CA PRO A 246 -6.22 -13.08 9.96
C PRO A 246 -5.01 -13.52 10.76
N ALA A 247 -4.57 -12.73 11.74
CA ALA A 247 -3.43 -13.08 12.58
C ALA A 247 -3.78 -14.28 13.47
N LEU A 248 -4.96 -14.28 14.08
CA LEU A 248 -5.44 -15.40 14.89
C LEU A 248 -5.58 -16.68 14.06
N LEU A 249 -6.22 -16.61 12.90
CA LEU A 249 -6.38 -17.76 12.01
C LEU A 249 -5.03 -18.27 11.49
N ALA A 250 -4.09 -17.38 11.18
CA ALA A 250 -2.75 -17.77 10.78
C ALA A 250 -2.01 -18.49 11.90
N VAL A 251 -2.04 -17.99 13.13
CA VAL A 251 -1.38 -18.64 14.28
C VAL A 251 -2.02 -20.00 14.57
N LEU A 252 -3.34 -20.09 14.65
CA LEU A 252 -4.04 -21.35 14.94
C LEU A 252 -3.81 -22.39 13.84
N GLY A 253 -3.99 -22.00 12.57
CA GLY A 253 -3.80 -22.90 11.44
C GLY A 253 -2.34 -23.31 11.24
N ALA A 254 -1.40 -22.39 11.46
CA ALA A 254 0.02 -22.68 11.32
C ALA A 254 0.56 -23.55 12.44
N ASN A 255 0.12 -23.35 13.69
CA ASN A 255 0.50 -24.23 14.79
C ASN A 255 0.02 -25.66 14.55
N GLN A 256 -1.20 -25.81 14.01
CA GLN A 256 -1.72 -27.14 13.66
C GLN A 256 -0.92 -27.79 12.53
N ALA A 257 -0.56 -27.03 11.49
CA ALA A 257 0.28 -27.53 10.41
C ALA A 257 1.71 -27.86 10.88
N ALA A 258 2.29 -27.04 11.75
CA ALA A 258 3.61 -27.24 12.32
C ALA A 258 3.63 -28.52 13.18
N ALA A 259 2.60 -28.75 14.00
CA ALA A 259 2.48 -29.97 14.80
C ALA A 259 2.45 -31.26 13.96
N TRP A 260 1.99 -31.19 12.70
CA TRP A 260 2.02 -32.34 11.78
C TRP A 260 3.40 -32.54 11.13
N LEU A 261 4.14 -31.46 10.93
CA LEU A 261 5.47 -31.46 10.29
C LEU A 261 6.61 -31.69 11.29
N ASP A 262 6.42 -31.31 12.55
CA ASP A 262 7.41 -31.37 13.62
C ASP A 262 7.99 -32.78 13.82
N PRO A 263 7.18 -33.87 13.89
CA PRO A 263 7.73 -35.22 14.04
C PRO A 263 8.62 -35.65 12.86
N LEU A 264 8.29 -35.20 11.64
CA LEU A 264 9.07 -35.49 10.44
C LEU A 264 10.40 -34.73 10.44
N ALA A 265 10.39 -33.48 10.88
CA ALA A 265 11.60 -32.69 11.03
C ALA A 265 12.52 -33.28 12.10
N VAL A 266 11.99 -33.68 13.25
CA VAL A 266 12.75 -34.35 14.32
C VAL A 266 13.34 -35.67 13.81
N ALA A 267 12.54 -36.50 13.13
CA ALA A 267 13.01 -37.78 12.59
C ALA A 267 14.18 -37.64 11.60
N ILE A 268 14.27 -36.53 10.87
CA ILE A 268 15.36 -36.24 9.92
C ILE A 268 16.57 -35.62 10.65
N THR A 269 16.33 -34.74 11.61
CA THR A 269 17.37 -33.90 12.23
C THR A 269 18.10 -34.62 13.36
N THR A 270 17.41 -35.32 14.25
CA THR A 270 18.01 -36.02 15.39
C THR A 270 19.09 -37.04 14.98
N PRO A 271 18.89 -37.96 14.02
CA PRO A 271 19.93 -38.91 13.64
C PRO A 271 21.13 -38.24 12.92
N LEU A 272 20.94 -37.04 12.36
CA LEU A 272 22.02 -36.28 11.74
C LEU A 272 22.78 -35.45 12.78
N ALA A 273 22.09 -34.90 13.78
CA ALA A 273 22.67 -34.21 14.92
C ALA A 273 23.54 -35.14 15.76
N GLU A 274 23.05 -36.35 16.10
CA GLU A 274 23.79 -37.37 16.84
C GLU A 274 25.10 -37.79 16.14
N ARG A 275 25.13 -37.82 14.79
CA ARG A 275 26.35 -38.11 14.02
C ARG A 275 27.39 -36.99 14.08
N ILE A 276 26.95 -35.75 14.29
CA ILE A 276 27.78 -34.55 14.28
C ILE A 276 28.18 -34.14 15.70
N GLU A 277 27.46 -34.61 16.73
CA GLU A 277 27.75 -34.35 18.14
C GLU A 277 29.14 -34.86 18.56
N GLY A 278 29.64 -35.91 17.91
CA GLY A 278 31.00 -36.42 18.11
C GLY A 278 32.12 -35.56 17.49
N TRP A 279 31.80 -34.46 16.79
CA TRP A 279 32.81 -33.59 16.19
C TRP A 279 33.49 -32.69 17.23
N PRO A 280 34.82 -32.57 17.23
CA PRO A 280 35.54 -31.84 18.25
C PRO A 280 35.32 -30.31 18.14
N GLY A 281 35.12 -29.68 19.29
CA GLY A 281 35.24 -28.24 19.49
C GLY A 281 33.97 -27.43 19.16
N PRO A 282 34.12 -26.14 18.82
CA PRO A 282 32.98 -25.23 18.62
C PRO A 282 32.07 -25.62 17.45
N LEU A 283 32.55 -26.42 16.49
CA LEU A 283 31.77 -26.86 15.33
C LEU A 283 30.65 -27.84 15.71
N GLY A 284 30.93 -28.82 16.57
CA GLY A 284 29.91 -29.75 17.07
C GLY A 284 28.83 -29.00 17.86
N ALA A 285 29.23 -28.08 18.73
CA ALA A 285 28.31 -27.25 19.51
C ALA A 285 27.44 -26.31 18.65
N VAL A 286 28.02 -25.67 17.62
CA VAL A 286 27.30 -24.75 16.71
C VAL A 286 26.36 -25.49 15.76
N LEU A 287 26.70 -26.71 15.33
CA LEU A 287 25.88 -27.48 14.40
C LEU A 287 24.83 -28.33 15.11
N ALA A 288 25.21 -29.07 16.15
CA ALA A 288 24.40 -30.12 16.76
C ALA A 288 24.01 -29.87 18.24
N GLY A 289 24.49 -28.79 18.88
CA GLY A 289 24.10 -28.46 20.25
C GLY A 289 22.60 -28.13 20.39
N ASP A 290 22.15 -27.87 21.63
CA ASP A 290 20.73 -27.58 21.95
C ASP A 290 20.15 -26.39 21.16
N TYR A 291 21.00 -25.44 20.78
CA TYR A 291 20.67 -24.29 19.92
C TYR A 291 21.42 -24.32 18.58
N GLY A 292 21.89 -25.50 18.17
CA GLY A 292 22.65 -25.72 16.96
C GLY A 292 21.84 -25.44 15.70
N LEU A 293 22.54 -25.14 14.60
CA LEU A 293 21.92 -24.85 13.31
C LEU A 293 21.06 -26.02 12.82
N LEU A 294 21.48 -27.25 13.10
CA LEU A 294 20.86 -28.47 12.59
C LEU A 294 19.67 -28.93 13.46
N THR A 295 19.69 -28.57 14.74
CA THR A 295 18.62 -28.86 15.71
C THR A 295 17.53 -27.79 15.66
N MET A 296 17.89 -26.50 15.70
CA MET A 296 16.92 -25.39 15.71
C MET A 296 16.53 -24.90 14.32
N GLY A 297 17.43 -24.94 13.33
CA GLY A 297 17.17 -24.39 12.00
C GLY A 297 15.92 -24.97 11.33
N PRO A 298 15.82 -26.30 11.17
CA PRO A 298 14.66 -26.94 10.56
C PRO A 298 13.36 -26.70 11.34
N LEU A 299 13.40 -26.70 12.67
CA LEU A 299 12.26 -26.35 13.51
C LEU A 299 11.78 -24.92 13.20
N LEU A 300 12.67 -23.93 13.13
CA LEU A 300 12.29 -22.56 12.79
C LEU A 300 11.54 -22.48 11.45
N PHE A 301 11.92 -23.26 10.43
CA PHE A 301 11.20 -23.30 9.16
C PHE A 301 9.84 -23.99 9.26
N VAL A 302 9.75 -25.10 10.00
CA VAL A 302 8.49 -25.83 10.23
C VAL A 302 7.44 -24.93 10.87
N TRP A 303 7.84 -24.07 11.81
CA TRP A 303 6.92 -23.18 12.52
C TRP A 303 6.68 -21.84 11.78
N ALA A 304 7.69 -21.29 11.10
CA ALA A 304 7.58 -20.00 10.42
C ALA A 304 6.86 -20.09 9.06
N VAL A 305 7.17 -21.10 8.23
CA VAL A 305 6.69 -21.16 6.85
C VAL A 305 5.15 -21.28 6.76
N PRO A 306 4.48 -22.19 7.51
CA PRO A 306 3.02 -22.27 7.47
C PRO A 306 2.34 -20.98 7.91
N THR A 307 2.89 -20.30 8.93
CA THR A 307 2.38 -19.01 9.42
C THR A 307 2.42 -17.96 8.32
N VAL A 308 3.58 -17.83 7.64
CA VAL A 308 3.74 -16.88 6.53
C VAL A 308 2.81 -17.20 5.37
N LEU A 309 2.63 -18.48 5.03
CA LEU A 309 1.75 -18.90 3.94
C LEU A 309 0.29 -18.55 4.22
N VAL A 310 -0.26 -18.99 5.35
CA VAL A 310 -1.65 -18.73 5.73
C VAL A 310 -1.90 -17.24 5.86
N TYR A 311 -1.02 -16.52 6.55
CA TYR A 311 -1.14 -15.08 6.71
C TYR A 311 -1.10 -14.33 5.37
N SER A 312 -0.18 -14.71 4.47
CA SER A 312 -0.05 -14.08 3.15
C SER A 312 -1.29 -14.25 2.29
N VAL A 313 -1.94 -15.41 2.34
CA VAL A 313 -3.20 -15.65 1.62
C VAL A 313 -4.34 -14.81 2.21
N LEU A 314 -4.50 -14.80 3.53
CA LEU A 314 -5.58 -14.05 4.20
C LEU A 314 -5.44 -12.54 3.98
N ILE A 315 -4.23 -11.97 4.15
CA ILE A 315 -4.02 -10.53 3.96
C ILE A 315 -4.17 -10.13 2.48
N SER A 316 -3.76 -11.01 1.55
CA SER A 316 -3.96 -10.77 0.11
C SER A 316 -5.44 -10.78 -0.25
N ALA A 317 -6.25 -11.65 0.37
CA ALA A 317 -7.71 -11.63 0.21
C ALA A 317 -8.33 -10.33 0.76
N TYR A 318 -7.84 -9.82 1.89
CA TYR A 318 -8.32 -8.57 2.49
C TYR A 318 -7.99 -7.34 1.62
N LYS A 319 -6.82 -7.34 0.99
CA LYS A 319 -6.42 -6.29 0.04
C LYS A 319 -7.21 -6.38 -1.27
N ALA A 320 -7.30 -7.57 -1.86
CA ALA A 320 -8.02 -7.78 -3.12
C ALA A 320 -9.51 -7.41 -3.02
N SER A 321 -10.13 -7.66 -1.86
CA SER A 321 -11.53 -7.32 -1.59
C SER A 321 -11.78 -5.84 -1.27
N GLY A 322 -10.74 -5.06 -0.96
CA GLY A 322 -10.86 -3.68 -0.46
C GLY A 322 -11.23 -3.59 1.02
N LEU A 323 -11.30 -4.72 1.74
CA LEU A 323 -11.61 -4.76 3.17
C LEU A 323 -10.55 -4.06 4.02
N ALA A 324 -9.28 -4.20 3.66
CA ALA A 324 -8.16 -3.53 4.33
C ALA A 324 -8.30 -1.99 4.29
N ASP A 325 -8.82 -1.44 3.19
CA ASP A 325 -9.07 0.00 3.07
C ASP A 325 -10.22 0.46 3.97
N ARG A 326 -11.32 -0.31 4.03
CA ARG A 326 -12.44 -0.01 4.95
C ARG A 326 -12.05 -0.09 6.41
N ILE A 327 -11.31 -1.13 6.80
CA ILE A 327 -10.75 -1.26 8.17
C ILE A 327 -9.91 -0.02 8.48
N GLY A 328 -9.08 0.40 7.53
CA GLY A 328 -8.28 1.61 7.69
C GLY A 328 -9.12 2.86 7.93
N THR A 329 -10.13 3.11 7.11
CA THR A 329 -10.99 4.30 7.29
C THR A 329 -11.73 4.28 8.63
N ALA A 330 -12.22 3.12 9.07
CA ALA A 330 -12.87 2.96 10.36
C ALA A 330 -11.93 3.20 11.56
N LEU A 331 -10.66 2.79 11.45
CA LEU A 331 -9.66 2.97 12.52
C LEU A 331 -8.95 4.31 12.48
N HIS A 332 -9.08 5.08 11.40
CA HIS A 332 -8.39 6.36 11.24
C HIS A 332 -8.57 7.34 12.42
N PRO A 333 -9.78 7.54 12.98
CA PRO A 333 -9.96 8.45 14.12
C PRO A 333 -9.16 8.05 15.36
N LEU A 334 -9.04 6.74 15.62
CA LEU A 334 -8.33 6.20 16.79
C LEU A 334 -6.80 6.31 16.65
N LEU A 335 -6.29 6.18 15.42
CA LEU A 335 -4.85 6.11 15.15
C LEU A 335 -4.21 7.48 14.88
N ARG A 336 -5.02 8.46 14.48
CA ARG A 336 -4.55 9.82 14.17
C ARG A 336 -3.74 10.48 15.30
N PRO A 337 -4.11 10.35 16.60
CA PRO A 337 -3.31 10.91 17.70
C PRO A 337 -1.91 10.31 17.78
N VAL A 338 -1.72 9.02 17.47
CA VAL A 338 -0.40 8.38 17.56
C VAL A 338 0.45 8.56 16.30
N GLY A 339 -0.03 9.34 15.32
CA GLY A 339 0.68 9.62 14.07
C GLY A 339 0.71 8.43 13.11
N LEU A 340 -0.08 7.39 13.40
CA LEU A 340 -0.35 6.29 12.49
C LEU A 340 -1.60 6.59 11.66
N HIS A 341 -1.68 5.91 10.54
CA HIS A 341 -2.84 5.99 9.67
C HIS A 341 -3.62 4.69 9.69
N GLY A 342 -4.92 4.81 9.43
CA GLY A 342 -5.83 3.68 9.25
C GLY A 342 -5.26 2.56 8.39
N ARG A 343 -4.80 2.88 7.18
CA ARG A 343 -4.21 1.89 6.27
C ARG A 343 -2.83 1.38 6.75
N ASP A 344 -2.10 2.17 7.51
CA ASP A 344 -0.78 1.79 8.02
C ASP A 344 -0.88 0.75 9.14
N VAL A 345 -1.97 0.74 9.90
CA VAL A 345 -2.22 -0.26 10.95
C VAL A 345 -2.27 -1.69 10.40
N THR A 346 -2.76 -1.87 9.18
CA THR A 346 -2.80 -3.19 8.54
C THR A 346 -1.38 -3.77 8.35
N ARG A 347 -0.39 -2.89 8.16
CA ARG A 347 1.02 -3.27 8.02
C ARG A 347 1.68 -3.45 9.38
N VAL A 348 1.33 -2.64 10.37
CA VAL A 348 1.75 -2.86 11.77
C VAL A 348 1.30 -4.24 12.24
N LEU A 349 0.04 -4.58 11.98
CA LEU A 349 -0.49 -5.89 12.35
C LEU A 349 0.20 -7.02 11.58
N MET A 350 0.50 -6.82 10.29
CA MET A 350 1.30 -7.78 9.51
C MET A 350 2.66 -8.10 10.17
N GLY A 351 3.23 -7.18 10.95
CA GLY A 351 4.43 -7.43 11.72
C GLY A 351 4.28 -8.53 12.77
N PHE A 352 3.11 -8.67 13.41
CA PHE A 352 2.85 -9.73 14.39
C PHE A 352 2.90 -11.13 13.78
N GLY A 353 2.69 -11.24 12.46
CA GLY A 353 3.03 -12.43 11.70
C GLY A 353 4.53 -12.46 11.44
N CYS A 354 5.01 -11.60 10.54
CA CYS A 354 6.42 -11.49 10.21
C CYS A 354 6.82 -10.04 9.90
N ASN A 355 7.84 -9.54 10.62
CA ASN A 355 8.32 -8.17 10.47
C ASN A 355 8.90 -7.87 9.08
N VAL A 356 9.53 -8.85 8.42
CA VAL A 356 10.16 -8.66 7.10
C VAL A 356 9.15 -8.23 6.02
N PRO A 357 8.11 -9.02 5.67
CA PRO A 357 7.15 -8.62 4.66
C PRO A 357 6.29 -7.43 5.11
N ALA A 358 6.10 -7.24 6.42
CA ALA A 358 5.44 -6.06 6.97
C ALA A 358 6.20 -4.77 6.66
N ILE A 359 7.52 -4.75 6.91
CA ILE A 359 8.40 -3.61 6.60
C ILE A 359 8.43 -3.37 5.10
N VAL A 360 8.55 -4.42 4.27
CA VAL A 360 8.52 -4.28 2.81
C VAL A 360 7.18 -3.66 2.35
N ALA A 361 6.06 -4.07 2.92
CA ALA A 361 4.74 -3.51 2.61
C ALA A 361 4.63 -2.00 2.93
N THR A 362 5.44 -1.47 3.88
CA THR A 362 5.45 -0.03 4.21
C THR A 362 5.99 0.87 3.11
N ARG A 363 6.57 0.32 2.03
CA ARG A 363 6.97 1.11 0.85
C ARG A 363 5.78 1.83 0.20
N SER A 364 4.58 1.31 0.39
CA SER A 364 3.33 1.93 -0.07
C SER A 364 2.69 2.87 0.96
N CYS A 365 3.35 3.15 2.09
CA CYS A 365 2.93 4.19 3.03
C CYS A 365 3.33 5.57 2.50
N SER A 366 2.59 6.60 2.91
CA SER A 366 3.00 7.99 2.68
C SER A 366 4.37 8.27 3.30
N ALA A 367 5.14 9.17 2.69
CA ALA A 367 6.44 9.58 3.24
C ALA A 367 6.32 10.13 4.68
N CYS A 368 5.18 10.74 5.01
CA CYS A 368 4.90 11.30 6.34
C CYS A 368 4.77 10.22 7.44
N THR A 369 4.10 9.11 7.14
CA THR A 369 3.82 8.08 8.16
C THR A 369 4.74 6.89 8.09
N ARG A 370 5.38 6.63 6.95
CA ARG A 370 6.24 5.46 6.75
C ARG A 370 7.23 5.23 7.90
N PRO A 371 7.99 6.24 8.39
CA PRO A 371 8.93 6.00 9.49
C PRO A 371 8.25 5.66 10.81
N THR A 372 7.10 6.28 11.11
CA THR A 372 6.29 5.93 12.29
C THR A 372 5.75 4.51 12.19
N THR A 373 5.30 4.10 10.99
CA THR A 373 4.82 2.74 10.71
C THR A 373 5.92 1.69 10.80
N VAL A 374 7.10 1.96 10.24
CA VAL A 374 8.27 1.07 10.37
C VAL A 374 8.68 0.97 11.84
N GLY A 375 8.75 2.09 12.56
CA GLY A 375 9.02 2.11 14.00
C GLY A 375 8.00 1.30 14.79
N ALA A 376 6.71 1.42 14.46
CA ALA A 376 5.64 0.63 15.10
C ALA A 376 5.81 -0.88 14.86
N ILE A 377 6.22 -1.29 13.65
CA ILE A 377 6.48 -2.71 13.34
C ILE A 377 7.71 -3.19 14.11
N SER A 378 8.83 -2.46 14.03
CA SER A 378 10.10 -2.88 14.61
C SER A 378 10.10 -2.91 16.14
N PHE A 379 9.38 -1.97 16.78
CA PHE A 379 9.31 -1.88 18.24
C PHE A 379 8.10 -2.61 18.83
N GLY A 380 6.94 -2.50 18.16
CA GLY A 380 5.65 -2.88 18.74
C GLY A 380 5.10 -4.23 18.30
N SER A 381 5.50 -4.71 17.13
CA SER A 381 4.99 -5.98 16.60
C SER A 381 5.92 -7.11 17.02
N ALA A 382 5.55 -7.80 18.11
CA ALA A 382 6.17 -9.07 18.47
C ALA A 382 5.89 -10.08 17.35
N CYS A 383 6.92 -10.46 16.59
CA CYS A 383 6.76 -11.39 15.47
C CYS A 383 6.23 -12.74 15.96
N SER A 384 5.71 -13.58 15.06
CA SER A 384 5.09 -14.85 15.45
C SER A 384 5.97 -15.71 16.36
N TYR A 385 7.29 -15.69 16.11
CA TYR A 385 8.27 -16.38 16.95
C TYR A 385 8.45 -15.74 18.33
N GLN A 386 8.62 -14.41 18.42
CA GLN A 386 8.75 -13.71 19.71
C GLN A 386 7.50 -13.86 20.57
N LEU A 387 6.32 -13.76 19.95
CA LEU A 387 5.06 -14.00 20.62
C LEU A 387 4.98 -15.46 21.11
N GLY A 388 5.21 -16.43 20.22
CA GLY A 388 5.18 -17.86 20.57
C GLY A 388 6.16 -18.24 21.69
N ALA A 389 7.41 -17.78 21.63
CA ALA A 389 8.42 -18.04 22.65
C ALA A 389 8.02 -17.44 24.01
N THR A 390 7.47 -16.21 24.03
CA THR A 390 7.00 -15.57 25.26
C THR A 390 5.82 -16.34 25.88
N LEU A 391 4.88 -16.78 25.05
CA LEU A 391 3.74 -17.60 25.49
C LEU A 391 4.22 -18.95 26.05
N ALA A 392 5.21 -19.59 25.41
CA ALA A 392 5.78 -20.85 25.88
C ALA A 392 6.46 -20.70 27.25
N VAL A 393 7.20 -19.61 27.49
CA VAL A 393 7.80 -19.31 28.80
C VAL A 393 6.73 -19.09 29.86
N PHE A 394 5.65 -18.37 29.55
CA PHE A 394 4.54 -18.19 30.49
C PHE A 394 3.82 -19.50 30.81
N ALA A 395 3.64 -20.37 29.82
CA ALA A 395 3.06 -21.69 30.01
C ALA A 395 3.98 -22.58 30.87
N ALA A 396 5.29 -22.61 30.59
CA ALA A 396 6.27 -23.38 31.35
C ALA A 396 6.39 -22.91 32.81
N ALA A 397 6.14 -21.63 33.08
CA ALA A 397 6.12 -21.06 34.43
C ALA A 397 4.76 -21.16 35.14
N ASP A 398 3.77 -21.82 34.54
CA ASP A 398 2.37 -21.91 35.01
C ASP A 398 1.71 -20.53 35.24
N LYS A 399 2.11 -19.53 34.44
CA LYS A 399 1.63 -18.14 34.51
C LYS A 399 0.99 -17.70 33.20
N SER A 400 0.12 -18.55 32.64
CA SER A 400 -0.63 -18.26 31.41
C SER A 400 -1.52 -17.00 31.51
N SER A 401 -1.88 -16.56 32.72
CA SER A 401 -2.60 -15.30 32.94
C SER A 401 -1.78 -14.05 32.57
N LEU A 402 -0.44 -14.15 32.48
CA LEU A 402 0.44 -13.04 32.08
C LEU A 402 0.35 -12.66 30.60
N VAL A 403 -0.33 -13.45 29.77
CA VAL A 403 -0.51 -13.16 28.35
C VAL A 403 -1.26 -11.84 28.13
N VAL A 404 -2.34 -11.62 28.86
CA VAL A 404 -3.15 -10.39 28.76
C VAL A 404 -2.36 -9.14 29.16
N PRO A 405 -1.72 -9.07 30.35
CA PRO A 405 -0.93 -7.89 30.72
C PRO A 405 0.29 -7.69 29.82
N TYR A 406 0.90 -8.76 29.30
CA TYR A 406 1.98 -8.64 28.30
C TYR A 406 1.49 -7.97 27.02
N LEU A 407 0.36 -8.43 26.45
CA LEU A 407 -0.21 -7.81 25.24
C LEU A 407 -0.65 -6.37 25.51
N ALA A 408 -1.24 -6.08 26.66
CA ALA A 408 -1.63 -4.73 27.06
C ALA A 408 -0.41 -3.80 27.17
N LEU A 409 0.67 -4.28 27.80
CA LEU A 409 1.94 -3.56 27.90
C LEU A 409 2.55 -3.31 26.52
N LEU A 410 2.57 -4.33 25.66
CA LEU A 410 3.10 -4.23 24.30
C LEU A 410 2.34 -3.16 23.49
N VAL A 411 1.00 -3.18 23.54
CA VAL A 411 0.17 -2.17 22.87
C VAL A 411 0.43 -0.78 23.46
N ALA A 412 0.41 -0.63 24.79
CA ALA A 412 0.64 0.64 25.45
C ALA A 412 2.02 1.22 25.12
N ALA A 413 3.08 0.41 25.23
CA ALA A 413 4.44 0.81 24.89
C ALA A 413 4.55 1.23 23.41
N THR A 414 3.90 0.50 22.51
CA THR A 414 3.87 0.84 21.08
C THR A 414 3.18 2.17 20.83
N LEU A 415 2.03 2.42 21.47
CA LEU A 415 1.29 3.69 21.32
C LEU A 415 2.10 4.87 21.87
N VAL A 416 2.78 4.69 23.00
CA VAL A 416 3.67 5.70 23.59
C VAL A 416 4.85 5.96 22.65
N TYR A 417 5.54 4.91 22.20
CA TYR A 417 6.68 5.01 21.30
C TYR A 417 6.32 5.71 19.98
N THR A 418 5.26 5.27 19.32
CA THR A 418 4.80 5.87 18.06
C THR A 418 4.39 7.33 18.23
N ARG A 419 3.71 7.68 19.34
CA ARG A 419 3.38 9.06 19.67
C ARG A 419 4.62 9.93 19.83
N LEU A 420 5.69 9.43 20.46
CA LEU A 420 6.95 10.15 20.66
C LEU A 420 7.71 10.40 19.36
N ILE A 421 7.80 9.40 18.47
CA ILE A 421 8.54 9.52 17.20
C ILE A 421 7.73 10.21 16.09
N SER A 422 6.40 10.29 16.21
CA SER A 422 5.54 10.80 15.15
C SER A 422 5.76 12.29 14.87
N GLN A 423 5.97 12.63 13.60
CA GLN A 423 6.09 14.03 13.17
C GLN A 423 4.76 14.80 13.40
N PRO A 424 4.80 16.10 13.77
CA PRO A 424 3.60 16.92 13.89
C PRO A 424 2.75 16.96 12.61
N ALA A 425 3.39 16.97 11.44
CA ALA A 425 2.72 16.94 10.13
C ALA A 425 1.91 15.65 9.89
N ALA A 426 2.33 14.52 10.47
CA ALA A 426 1.59 13.26 10.40
C ALA A 426 0.34 13.27 11.30
N ARG A 427 0.31 14.12 12.33
CA ARG A 427 -0.77 14.25 13.32
C ARG A 427 -1.76 15.40 13.00
N SER A 428 -1.39 16.29 12.09
CA SER A 428 -2.17 17.49 11.73
C SER A 428 -3.56 17.15 11.19
N THR A 429 -4.56 17.97 11.54
CA THR A 429 -5.92 17.96 10.94
C THR A 429 -5.89 18.31 9.45
N LEU A 430 -4.89 19.09 9.04
CA LEU A 430 -4.77 19.61 7.68
C LEU A 430 -4.22 18.57 6.70
N ASN A 431 -3.64 17.48 7.21
CA ASN A 431 -3.20 16.37 6.38
C ASN A 431 -4.37 15.41 6.11
N THR A 432 -5.39 15.92 5.41
CA THR A 432 -6.63 15.21 5.13
C THR A 432 -6.38 14.03 4.21
N LEU A 433 -7.02 12.92 4.53
CA LEU A 433 -7.12 11.76 3.66
C LEU A 433 -7.71 12.17 2.30
N LEU A 434 -6.96 11.96 1.22
CA LEU A 434 -7.47 12.03 -0.15
C LEU A 434 -8.00 10.65 -0.58
N ILE A 435 -8.58 9.87 0.32
CA ILE A 435 -9.16 8.55 0.00
C ILE A 435 -10.67 8.66 0.11
N GLU A 436 -11.40 7.92 -0.73
CA GLU A 436 -12.85 7.77 -0.55
C GLU A 436 -13.15 7.32 0.89
N PRO A 437 -14.04 8.02 1.61
CA PRO A 437 -14.40 7.62 2.97
C PRO A 437 -15.06 6.24 3.02
N ARG A 438 -15.52 5.72 1.89
CA ARG A 438 -16.08 4.38 1.74
C ARG A 438 -15.49 3.75 0.49
N THR A 439 -14.74 2.66 0.62
CA THR A 439 -14.19 1.91 -0.53
C THR A 439 -15.21 0.86 -1.02
N PHE A 440 -15.26 0.62 -2.33
CA PHE A 440 -16.09 -0.45 -2.89
C PHE A 440 -15.52 -1.82 -2.52
N LEU A 441 -16.35 -2.64 -1.88
CA LEU A 441 -16.00 -4.04 -1.60
C LEU A 441 -16.29 -4.89 -2.82
N THR A 442 -15.37 -5.77 -3.13
CA THR A 442 -15.44 -6.66 -4.28
C THR A 442 -15.07 -8.07 -3.85
N ARG A 443 -15.57 -9.09 -4.57
CA ARG A 443 -15.16 -10.46 -4.29
C ARG A 443 -13.69 -10.65 -4.72
N PRO A 444 -12.82 -11.17 -3.84
CA PRO A 444 -11.42 -11.39 -4.20
C PRO A 444 -11.33 -12.49 -5.26
N SER A 445 -10.53 -12.27 -6.31
CA SER A 445 -10.25 -13.32 -7.30
C SER A 445 -9.08 -14.20 -6.84
N PHE A 446 -9.22 -15.52 -6.96
CA PHE A 446 -8.17 -16.46 -6.56
C PHE A 446 -6.84 -16.20 -7.27
N ALA A 447 -6.88 -15.79 -8.55
CA ALA A 447 -5.68 -15.44 -9.31
C ALA A 447 -4.94 -14.22 -8.72
N ALA A 448 -5.67 -13.18 -8.29
CA ALA A 448 -5.06 -11.99 -7.69
C ALA A 448 -4.46 -12.33 -6.31
N VAL A 449 -5.22 -13.06 -5.48
CA VAL A 449 -4.77 -13.51 -4.15
C VAL A 449 -3.51 -14.38 -4.29
N GLY A 450 -3.53 -15.36 -5.19
CA GLY A 450 -2.40 -16.26 -5.41
C GLY A 450 -1.15 -15.53 -5.92
N ALA A 451 -1.31 -14.55 -6.81
CA ALA A 451 -0.18 -13.76 -7.28
C ALA A 451 0.44 -12.88 -6.21
N GLU A 452 -0.36 -12.23 -5.37
CA GLU A 452 0.13 -11.38 -4.28
C GLU A 452 0.74 -12.22 -3.14
N ALA A 453 0.10 -13.33 -2.78
CA ALA A 453 0.63 -14.26 -1.78
C ALA A 453 1.98 -14.82 -2.22
N ARG A 454 2.12 -15.24 -3.49
CA ARG A 454 3.40 -15.72 -4.05
C ARG A 454 4.50 -14.67 -3.96
N GLY A 455 4.20 -13.41 -4.26
CA GLY A 455 5.17 -12.32 -4.14
C GLY A 455 5.64 -12.12 -2.69
N THR A 456 4.72 -12.21 -1.73
CA THR A 456 5.02 -12.08 -0.30
C THR A 456 5.88 -13.24 0.20
N VAL A 457 5.53 -14.46 -0.19
CA VAL A 457 6.27 -15.69 0.17
C VAL A 457 7.67 -15.67 -0.43
N TRP A 458 7.81 -15.32 -1.71
CA TRP A 458 9.10 -15.21 -2.36
C TRP A 458 9.99 -14.14 -1.70
N ALA A 459 9.40 -12.99 -1.32
CA ALA A 459 10.13 -11.95 -0.61
C ALA A 459 10.59 -12.42 0.78
N PHE A 460 9.78 -13.21 1.49
CA PHE A 460 10.19 -13.84 2.74
C PHE A 460 11.41 -14.72 2.54
N PHE A 461 11.38 -15.68 1.61
CA PHE A 461 12.52 -16.59 1.38
C PHE A 461 13.78 -15.84 0.95
N ARG A 462 13.68 -14.89 0.02
CA ARG A 462 14.85 -14.12 -0.47
C ARG A 462 15.48 -13.22 0.60
N THR A 463 14.71 -12.78 1.58
CA THR A 463 15.19 -11.84 2.60
C THR A 463 15.54 -12.53 3.92
N ALA A 464 14.88 -13.65 4.23
CA ALA A 464 15.10 -14.42 5.45
C ALA A 464 16.23 -15.46 5.34
N LEU A 465 16.52 -15.94 4.12
CA LEU A 465 17.68 -16.78 3.81
C LEU A 465 18.69 -15.96 2.98
N PRO A 466 19.59 -15.20 3.63
CA PRO A 466 20.64 -14.45 2.93
C PRO A 466 21.68 -15.34 2.26
#